data_AF-A0AA88AZQ5-F1
#
_entry.id   AF-A0AA88AZQ5-F1
#
_cell.length_a   1.000
_cell.length_b   1.000
_cell.length_c   1.000
_cell.angle_alpha   90.00
_cell.angle_beta   90.00
_cell.angle_gamma   90.00
#
_symmetry.space_group_name_H-M   'P 1'
#
loop_
_entity.id
_entity.type
_entity.pdbx_description
1 polymer ?
#
loop_
_entity_poly.entity_id
_entity_poly.type
_entity_poly.pdbx_seq_one_letter_code
_entity_poly.pdbx_strand_id
1 'polypeptide(L)'
;MPNHHHLHAPLRPPSAASSSSSQSFTSKVLLLLTLLPLTLAAMAFALQWRGGLTDPTTRWAPPGSDKLFPGMDPSPHSSTGAGAVDHSSSSSDCLKLGRSSSPSFPYFHDWKFDLGSNLKPKICVTTSTSAGLEQILPWMFYHKVMGVSTFFLFVEGKAASPEVSKVLESIPGVKVIYRTRELEEKQAKSRIWNETWLSSFFYKPCNYELFVKQSLNMEMAIVMARDAGMDWILHLDTDELIHPAGAREYSLRQLLLDVPGNVDMVIFPNYESSVERDDIKEPFTEVSMFKRNYDHLPKDTYFGMYKESTRGNPNYFLTYGNGKSAARIQDHLRPNGAHRWHNYMKTPNEIKLEEAAVLHYTYAKFSDLTSRRDRCGCKPTREDVKRCFMLEFDRSTIIQGLRESGVFNSIIASAPTTLSKQKFLSTVDSSNTSRAVASESLPSRKMGRIRVNQATVRKVLEDTESSASFQEAAVPPLSPPASDGDDFTIEAY
;
A
#
# COMPACT_ATOMS: atom_id res chain seq x y z
N MET A 1 72.48 1.19 -70.09
CA MET A 1 71.54 2.18 -70.68
C MET A 1 70.14 1.87 -70.15
N PRO A 2 69.33 2.85 -69.71
CA PRO A 2 69.68 4.03 -68.91
C PRO A 2 68.77 4.21 -67.66
N ASN A 3 69.29 4.98 -66.69
CA ASN A 3 68.69 6.02 -65.82
C ASN A 3 67.24 5.89 -65.27
N HIS A 4 66.89 6.33 -64.05
CA HIS A 4 67.32 7.54 -63.33
C HIS A 4 67.16 7.39 -61.80
N HIS A 5 68.08 8.03 -61.08
CA HIS A 5 68.05 8.33 -59.65
C HIS A 5 67.00 9.38 -59.27
N HIS A 6 66.49 9.32 -58.01
CA HIS A 6 66.41 10.48 -57.11
C HIS A 6 66.29 10.06 -55.61
N LEU A 7 67.31 10.43 -54.80
CA LEU A 7 67.39 10.99 -53.42
C LEU A 7 66.13 10.85 -52.49
N HIS A 8 66.11 10.59 -51.17
CA HIS A 8 67.03 10.48 -50.00
C HIS A 8 66.21 9.77 -48.86
N ALA A 9 66.66 8.65 -48.25
CA ALA A 9 67.08 8.41 -46.83
C ALA A 9 66.12 8.76 -45.64
N PRO A 10 66.23 8.17 -44.41
CA PRO A 10 66.78 6.85 -43.95
C PRO A 10 65.96 6.15 -42.79
N LEU A 11 66.32 4.90 -42.37
CA LEU A 11 66.53 4.43 -40.96
C LEU A 11 66.27 2.92 -40.66
N ARG A 12 67.37 2.24 -40.26
CA ARG A 12 67.63 1.28 -39.13
C ARG A 12 66.82 -0.05 -38.88
N PRO A 13 67.43 -1.03 -38.15
CA PRO A 13 67.28 -2.48 -38.36
C PRO A 13 66.50 -3.22 -37.23
N PRO A 14 66.27 -4.55 -37.31
CA PRO A 14 65.59 -5.29 -36.24
C PRO A 14 66.57 -5.89 -35.21
N SER A 15 66.15 -5.85 -33.95
CA SER A 15 66.78 -6.50 -32.79
C SER A 15 65.90 -7.63 -32.26
N ALA A 16 66.54 -8.74 -31.89
CA ALA A 16 65.94 -9.94 -31.32
C ALA A 16 65.62 -9.83 -29.82
N ALA A 17 64.80 -10.79 -29.36
CA ALA A 17 64.54 -11.25 -27.98
C ALA A 17 63.34 -10.65 -27.21
N SER A 18 62.25 -11.43 -27.10
CA SER A 18 61.17 -11.24 -26.11
C SER A 18 60.34 -12.52 -25.86
N SER A 19 60.94 -13.56 -25.28
CA SER A 19 60.20 -14.79 -24.89
C SER A 19 60.13 -15.07 -23.38
N SER A 20 60.74 -14.26 -22.51
CA SER A 20 60.77 -14.51 -21.06
C SER A 20 59.75 -13.70 -20.23
N SER A 21 59.20 -12.60 -20.76
CA SER A 21 58.31 -11.70 -19.99
C SER A 21 56.86 -12.17 -19.91
N SER A 22 56.38 -12.90 -20.93
CA SER A 22 54.99 -13.34 -21.05
C SER A 22 54.62 -14.44 -20.03
N GLN A 23 55.51 -15.40 -19.76
CA GLN A 23 55.27 -16.47 -18.80
C GLN A 23 55.14 -15.96 -17.35
N SER A 24 55.89 -14.91 -16.98
CA SER A 24 55.81 -14.30 -15.65
C SER A 24 54.46 -13.61 -15.41
N PHE A 25 53.91 -12.96 -16.43
CA PHE A 25 52.64 -12.26 -16.33
C PHE A 25 51.46 -13.24 -16.21
N THR A 26 51.42 -14.29 -17.05
CA THR A 26 50.35 -15.30 -16.99
C THR A 26 50.37 -16.06 -15.67
N SER A 27 51.56 -16.38 -15.15
CA SER A 27 51.72 -17.02 -13.83
C SER A 27 51.19 -16.14 -12.70
N LYS A 28 51.47 -14.83 -12.72
CA LYS A 28 50.95 -13.88 -11.72
C LYS A 28 49.43 -13.72 -11.78
N VAL A 29 48.84 -13.73 -12.97
CA VAL A 29 47.38 -13.65 -13.14
C VAL A 29 46.71 -14.93 -12.64
N LEU A 30 47.24 -16.11 -12.96
CA LEU A 30 46.75 -17.38 -12.43
C LEU A 30 46.88 -17.48 -10.90
N LEU A 31 47.99 -16.96 -10.35
CA LEU A 31 48.19 -16.89 -8.90
C LEU A 31 47.14 -15.95 -8.24
N LEU A 32 46.85 -14.81 -8.85
CA LEU A 32 45.83 -13.88 -8.36
C LEU A 32 44.42 -14.49 -8.44
N LEU A 33 44.08 -15.14 -9.56
CA LEU A 33 42.79 -15.79 -9.78
C LEU A 33 42.56 -17.01 -8.88
N THR A 34 43.61 -17.55 -8.26
CA THR A 34 43.49 -18.66 -7.30
C THR A 34 43.51 -18.17 -5.86
N LEU A 35 44.46 -17.28 -5.49
CA LEU A 35 44.56 -16.76 -4.13
C LEU A 35 43.38 -15.86 -3.74
N LEU A 36 42.87 -15.04 -4.65
CA LEU A 36 41.77 -14.11 -4.34
C LEU A 36 40.47 -14.84 -3.93
N PRO A 37 39.95 -15.82 -4.70
CA PRO A 37 38.75 -16.54 -4.28
C PRO A 37 39.00 -17.42 -3.04
N LEU A 38 40.19 -18.01 -2.89
CA LEU A 38 40.53 -18.80 -1.69
C LEU A 38 40.59 -17.95 -0.42
N THR A 39 41.16 -16.73 -0.50
CA THR A 39 41.21 -15.80 0.63
C THR A 39 39.83 -15.25 0.98
N LEU A 40 39.00 -14.93 -0.01
CA LEU A 40 37.60 -14.53 0.22
C LEU A 40 36.77 -15.66 0.83
N ALA A 41 36.95 -16.90 0.36
CA ALA A 41 36.27 -18.07 0.92
C ALA A 41 36.73 -18.37 2.35
N ALA A 42 38.04 -18.26 2.64
CA ALA A 42 38.57 -18.42 3.99
C ALA A 42 38.08 -17.32 4.94
N MET A 43 37.95 -16.08 4.45
CA MET A 43 37.40 -14.97 5.23
C MET A 43 35.90 -15.15 5.51
N ALA A 44 35.11 -15.56 4.51
CA ALA A 44 33.70 -15.91 4.69
C ALA A 44 33.53 -17.09 5.67
N PHE A 45 34.37 -18.11 5.54
CA PHE A 45 34.39 -19.23 6.47
C PHE A 45 34.77 -18.77 7.89
N ALA A 46 35.78 -17.92 8.08
CA ALA A 46 36.14 -17.40 9.40
C ALA A 46 35.02 -16.55 10.03
N LEU A 47 34.32 -15.75 9.21
CA LEU A 47 33.14 -14.97 9.63
C LEU A 47 31.95 -15.86 10.00
N GLN A 48 31.81 -17.02 9.36
CA GLN A 48 30.75 -18.00 9.65
C GLN A 48 31.14 -18.97 10.79
N TRP A 49 32.44 -19.26 10.96
CA TRP A 49 33.00 -20.26 11.88
C TRP A 49 33.09 -19.75 13.32
N ARG A 50 33.22 -18.44 13.51
CA ARG A 50 32.94 -17.82 14.81
C ARG A 50 31.46 -17.45 14.84
N GLY A 51 30.65 -18.38 15.33
CA GLY A 51 29.20 -18.29 15.37
C GLY A 51 28.66 -16.90 15.72
N GLY A 52 27.68 -16.48 14.93
CA GLY A 52 26.79 -15.37 15.20
C GLY A 52 27.43 -14.00 15.05
N LEU A 53 27.22 -13.35 13.90
CA LEU A 53 27.03 -11.91 13.93
C LEU A 53 25.88 -11.65 14.92
N THR A 54 26.23 -11.15 16.10
CA THR A 54 25.29 -10.71 17.11
C THR A 54 24.37 -9.66 16.47
N ASP A 55 23.13 -10.05 16.22
CA ASP A 55 22.07 -9.11 15.90
C ASP A 55 21.94 -8.11 17.06
N PRO A 56 21.99 -6.79 16.83
CA PRO A 56 21.76 -5.77 17.86
C PRO A 56 20.46 -5.96 18.65
N THR A 57 19.50 -6.74 18.14
CA THR A 57 18.24 -7.07 18.84
C THR A 57 18.42 -7.99 20.05
N THR A 58 19.48 -8.79 20.11
CA THR A 58 19.69 -9.78 21.19
C THR A 58 20.31 -9.20 22.47
N ARG A 59 20.72 -7.92 22.46
CA ARG A 59 21.36 -7.25 23.61
C ARG A 59 20.38 -6.86 24.73
N TRP A 60 19.08 -7.03 24.51
CA TRP A 60 18.02 -6.63 25.45
C TRP A 60 17.34 -7.79 26.16
N ALA A 61 17.90 -9.01 26.11
CA ALA A 61 17.41 -10.13 26.89
C ALA A 61 18.05 -10.13 28.31
N PRO A 62 17.25 -10.24 29.40
CA PRO A 62 17.78 -10.40 30.75
C PRO A 62 18.61 -11.70 30.89
N PRO A 63 19.59 -11.76 31.80
CA PRO A 63 20.40 -12.98 32.00
C PRO A 63 19.52 -14.17 32.41
N GLY A 64 19.49 -15.23 31.59
CA GLY A 64 18.75 -16.48 31.89
C GLY A 64 17.87 -17.05 30.76
N SER A 65 17.80 -16.40 29.58
CA SER A 65 16.88 -16.78 28.50
C SER A 65 17.42 -17.75 27.44
N ASP A 66 18.60 -18.36 27.63
CA ASP A 66 19.30 -19.11 26.57
C ASP A 66 18.65 -20.45 26.15
N LYS A 67 17.43 -20.79 26.63
CA LYS A 67 16.81 -22.10 26.33
C LYS A 67 15.30 -22.13 26.07
N LEU A 68 14.62 -21.03 25.71
CA LEU A 68 13.18 -21.09 25.37
C LEU A 68 12.83 -20.27 24.12
N PHE A 69 12.29 -20.94 23.10
CA PHE A 69 11.53 -20.30 22.02
C PHE A 69 10.12 -19.93 22.52
N PRO A 70 9.53 -18.79 22.09
CA PRO A 70 8.18 -18.41 22.51
C PRO A 70 7.13 -19.40 21.98
N GLY A 71 6.36 -20.05 22.87
CA GLY A 71 5.24 -20.93 22.52
C GLY A 71 5.32 -22.40 22.97
N MET A 72 6.24 -22.76 23.87
CA MET A 72 6.38 -24.14 24.38
C MET A 72 6.10 -24.19 25.89
N ASP A 73 4.85 -24.49 26.28
CA ASP A 73 4.50 -24.77 27.68
C ASP A 73 4.87 -26.22 28.06
N PRO A 74 5.62 -26.47 29.15
CA PRO A 74 5.78 -27.81 29.68
C PRO A 74 4.55 -28.21 30.51
N SER A 75 3.95 -29.35 30.19
CA SER A 75 2.85 -29.94 30.98
C SER A 75 3.33 -30.31 32.41
N PRO A 76 2.49 -30.16 33.46
CA PRO A 76 2.92 -30.36 34.83
C PRO A 76 2.71 -31.81 35.29
N HIS A 77 3.78 -32.60 35.40
CA HIS A 77 3.80 -33.75 36.29
C HIS A 77 5.17 -33.90 36.97
N SER A 78 5.12 -34.17 38.29
CA SER A 78 6.16 -34.64 39.22
C SER A 78 7.11 -33.61 39.90
N SER A 79 6.63 -33.16 41.07
CA SER A 79 7.22 -33.33 42.42
C SER A 79 8.57 -32.69 42.84
N THR A 80 8.43 -31.94 43.95
CA THR A 80 9.21 -31.91 45.22
C THR A 80 10.24 -30.80 45.52
N GLY A 81 9.84 -29.96 46.49
CA GLY A 81 10.66 -29.32 47.54
C GLY A 81 11.21 -27.92 47.22
N ALA A 82 11.25 -26.92 48.12
CA ALA A 82 10.70 -26.69 49.45
C ALA A 82 10.95 -25.20 49.82
N GLY A 83 10.00 -24.58 50.55
CA GLY A 83 10.18 -23.39 51.40
C GLY A 83 10.17 -22.01 50.71
N ALA A 84 9.62 -20.93 51.28
CA ALA A 84 8.90 -20.69 52.52
C ALA A 84 8.30 -19.24 52.50
N VAL A 85 7.11 -19.06 53.12
CA VAL A 85 6.50 -17.85 53.79
C VAL A 85 6.53 -16.46 53.12
N ASP A 86 5.49 -15.60 53.13
CA ASP A 86 4.53 -15.27 54.21
C ASP A 86 3.18 -14.74 53.69
N HIS A 87 2.12 -14.95 54.48
CA HIS A 87 0.75 -14.47 54.26
C HIS A 87 0.39 -13.34 55.23
N SER A 88 -0.40 -12.35 54.77
CA SER A 88 -1.34 -11.63 55.63
C SER A 88 -2.67 -11.35 54.90
N SER A 89 -3.74 -11.63 55.63
CA SER A 89 -5.13 -11.87 55.26
C SER A 89 -6.03 -10.63 55.12
N SER A 90 -7.06 -10.72 54.26
CA SER A 90 -8.44 -10.33 54.61
C SER A 90 -9.43 -10.91 53.59
N SER A 91 -10.38 -11.70 54.10
CA SER A 91 -11.44 -12.40 53.37
C SER A 91 -12.78 -11.68 53.50
N SER A 92 -13.51 -11.55 52.40
CA SER A 92 -14.97 -11.70 52.39
C SER A 92 -15.47 -11.94 50.96
N ASP A 93 -15.81 -13.20 50.66
CA ASP A 93 -16.83 -13.58 49.66
C ASP A 93 -18.16 -12.87 50.02
N CYS A 94 -19.08 -12.48 49.13
CA CYS A 94 -19.58 -13.10 47.92
C CYS A 94 -20.46 -12.04 47.22
N LEU A 95 -20.48 -11.99 45.88
CA LEU A 95 -21.69 -12.02 45.05
C LEU A 95 -21.33 -11.71 43.59
N LYS A 96 -21.52 -12.75 42.76
CA LYS A 96 -21.42 -12.70 41.30
C LYS A 96 -22.44 -11.71 40.74
N LEU A 97 -21.98 -10.66 40.08
CA LEU A 97 -22.76 -9.88 39.11
C LEU A 97 -21.85 -9.45 37.96
N GLY A 98 -22.12 -10.04 36.79
CA GLY A 98 -21.74 -9.52 35.47
C GLY A 98 -20.28 -9.18 35.25
N ARG A 99 -19.41 -10.18 34.99
CA ARG A 99 -18.23 -9.92 34.18
C ARG A 99 -18.71 -9.54 32.78
N SER A 100 -18.84 -8.24 32.51
CA SER A 100 -18.68 -7.78 31.14
C SER A 100 -17.26 -8.19 30.75
N SER A 101 -17.14 -9.04 29.74
CA SER A 101 -15.87 -9.32 29.10
C SER A 101 -15.40 -8.03 28.43
N SER A 102 -14.77 -7.16 29.19
CA SER A 102 -13.95 -6.09 28.63
C SER A 102 -12.82 -6.80 27.87
N PRO A 103 -12.60 -6.52 26.57
CA PRO A 103 -11.49 -7.10 25.85
C PRO A 103 -10.19 -6.69 26.55
N SER A 104 -9.56 -7.62 27.26
CA SER A 104 -8.22 -7.45 27.80
C SER A 104 -7.25 -7.56 26.63
N PHE A 105 -6.56 -6.49 26.27
CA PHE A 105 -5.47 -6.52 25.30
C PHE A 105 -4.18 -6.90 26.05
N PRO A 106 -3.75 -8.18 26.06
CA PRO A 106 -2.70 -8.65 26.95
C PRO A 106 -1.33 -8.04 26.62
N TYR A 107 -1.17 -7.58 25.37
CA TYR A 107 0.10 -7.10 24.83
C TYR A 107 0.43 -5.62 25.16
N PHE A 108 -0.52 -4.87 25.73
CA PHE A 108 -0.33 -3.42 25.98
C PHE A 108 -0.24 -3.04 27.46
N HIS A 109 -0.39 -4.00 28.37
CA HIS A 109 -0.19 -3.74 29.79
C HIS A 109 1.32 -3.54 30.01
N ASP A 110 1.72 -2.33 30.40
CA ASP A 110 3.07 -1.94 30.85
C ASP A 110 4.07 -1.45 29.80
N TRP A 111 3.64 -1.12 28.57
CA TRP A 111 4.50 -0.41 27.62
C TRP A 111 4.77 1.03 28.09
N LYS A 112 5.94 1.23 28.68
CA LYS A 112 6.48 2.55 29.00
C LYS A 112 7.12 3.13 27.75
N PHE A 113 6.37 3.97 27.04
CA PHE A 113 6.96 4.82 26.02
C PHE A 113 7.77 5.90 26.72
N ASP A 114 9.10 5.75 26.78
CA ASP A 114 10.04 6.84 27.12
C ASP A 114 10.01 7.89 26.00
N LEU A 115 8.87 8.59 25.90
CA LEU A 115 8.74 9.84 25.19
C LEU A 115 9.49 10.87 26.04
N GLY A 116 10.81 10.88 25.94
CA GLY A 116 11.60 12.05 26.33
C GLY A 116 10.89 13.27 25.75
N SER A 117 10.43 14.16 26.63
CA SER A 117 9.50 15.26 26.29
C SER A 117 10.04 16.24 25.23
N ASN A 118 11.28 16.05 24.79
CA ASN A 118 12.03 16.87 23.85
C ASN A 118 12.47 16.13 22.57
N LEU A 119 11.96 14.92 22.29
CA LEU A 119 12.32 14.20 21.07
C LEU A 119 11.79 14.95 19.83
N LYS A 120 12.71 15.28 18.92
CA LYS A 120 12.44 15.95 17.65
C LYS A 120 12.72 14.99 16.47
N PRO A 121 12.01 15.14 15.34
CA PRO A 121 10.83 15.99 15.19
C PRO A 121 9.59 15.43 15.93
N LYS A 122 8.67 16.33 16.31
CA LYS A 122 7.33 15.99 16.81
C LYS A 122 6.43 15.66 15.63
N ILE A 123 5.86 14.47 15.62
CA ILE A 123 5.05 13.95 14.50
C ILE A 123 3.62 13.72 14.97
N CYS A 124 2.65 14.22 14.21
CA CYS A 124 1.23 13.92 14.42
C CYS A 124 0.62 13.15 13.25
N VAL A 125 -0.37 12.34 13.56
CA VAL A 125 -1.25 11.68 12.60
C VAL A 125 -2.66 12.22 12.77
N THR A 126 -3.33 12.53 11.67
CA THR A 126 -4.77 12.76 11.61
C THR A 126 -5.44 11.58 10.90
N THR A 127 -6.59 11.14 11.41
CA THR A 127 -7.36 10.05 10.80
C THR A 127 -8.85 10.27 11.02
N SER A 128 -9.67 9.73 10.11
CA SER A 128 -11.12 9.67 10.25
C SER A 128 -11.53 8.21 10.33
N THR A 129 -12.15 7.78 11.44
CA THR A 129 -12.44 6.37 11.65
C THR A 129 -13.79 6.12 12.31
N SER A 130 -14.42 5.02 11.90
CA SER A 130 -15.60 4.46 12.55
C SER A 130 -15.36 3.09 13.16
N ALA A 131 -14.10 2.65 13.23
CA ALA A 131 -13.69 1.32 13.66
C ALA A 131 -13.76 1.15 15.19
N GLY A 132 -13.68 -0.09 15.65
CA GLY A 132 -13.56 -0.40 17.09
C GLY A 132 -12.11 -0.42 17.57
N LEU A 133 -11.93 -0.67 18.88
CA LEU A 133 -10.60 -0.73 19.51
C LEU A 133 -9.71 -1.82 18.93
N GLU A 134 -10.30 -2.91 18.44
CA GLU A 134 -9.62 -4.05 17.80
C GLU A 134 -8.79 -3.63 16.58
N GLN A 135 -9.18 -2.56 15.89
CA GLN A 135 -8.45 -2.03 14.74
C GLN A 135 -7.62 -0.80 15.13
N ILE A 136 -8.18 0.09 15.95
CA ILE A 136 -7.54 1.38 16.27
C ILE A 136 -6.31 1.18 17.16
N LEU A 137 -6.35 0.32 18.17
CA LEU A 137 -5.25 0.19 19.13
C LEU A 137 -3.97 -0.38 18.50
N PRO A 138 -3.99 -1.51 17.75
CA PRO A 138 -2.77 -2.02 17.12
C PRO A 138 -2.15 -1.02 16.15
N TRP A 139 -2.98 -0.36 15.33
CA TRP A 139 -2.57 0.69 14.41
C TRP A 139 -1.90 1.86 15.16
N MET A 140 -2.53 2.36 16.22
CA MET A 140 -2.03 3.52 16.95
C MET A 140 -0.74 3.22 17.71
N PHE A 141 -0.68 2.08 18.41
CA PHE A 141 0.52 1.72 19.18
C PHE A 141 1.71 1.42 18.29
N TYR A 142 1.49 0.80 17.12
CA TYR A 142 2.53 0.68 16.09
C TYR A 142 3.12 2.05 15.75
N HIS A 143 2.28 3.04 15.42
CA HIS A 143 2.75 4.37 15.06
C HIS A 143 3.38 5.13 16.23
N LYS A 144 2.95 4.89 17.47
CA LYS A 144 3.63 5.41 18.67
C LYS A 144 5.06 4.89 18.78
N VAL A 145 5.28 3.59 18.56
CA VAL A 145 6.63 3.00 18.53
C VAL A 145 7.47 3.61 17.40
N MET A 146 6.88 3.84 16.22
CA MET A 146 7.58 4.49 15.11
C MET A 146 7.99 5.94 15.39
N GLY A 147 7.44 6.56 16.44
CA GLY A 147 7.80 7.90 16.90
C GLY A 147 6.70 8.97 16.73
N VAL A 148 5.46 8.58 16.43
CA VAL A 148 4.32 9.49 16.41
C VAL A 148 3.91 9.84 17.84
N SER A 149 3.94 11.12 18.19
CA SER A 149 3.63 11.60 19.54
C SER A 149 2.16 11.97 19.72
N THR A 150 1.50 12.45 18.65
CA THR A 150 0.15 13.03 18.74
C THR A 150 -0.79 12.44 17.70
N PHE A 151 -2.02 12.14 18.09
CA PHE A 151 -3.07 11.62 17.20
C PHE A 151 -4.30 12.52 17.28
N PHE A 152 -4.79 12.98 16.12
CA PHE A 152 -6.08 13.66 15.98
C PHE A 152 -7.07 12.66 15.37
N LEU A 153 -7.90 12.04 16.20
CA LEU A 153 -8.84 11.00 15.79
C LEU A 153 -10.23 11.61 15.59
N PHE A 154 -10.65 11.78 14.34
CA PHE A 154 -12.02 12.16 14.02
C PHE A 154 -12.91 10.91 14.04
N VAL A 155 -13.76 10.80 15.06
CA VAL A 155 -14.48 9.56 15.36
C VAL A 155 -15.95 9.63 14.98
N GLU A 156 -16.44 8.53 14.42
CA GLU A 156 -17.86 8.25 14.15
C GLU A 156 -18.17 6.79 14.50
N GLY A 157 -19.44 6.37 14.41
CA GLY A 157 -19.83 4.96 14.58
C GLY A 157 -19.30 4.33 15.88
N LYS A 158 -18.64 3.17 15.78
CA LYS A 158 -18.08 2.48 16.96
C LYS A 158 -17.01 3.32 17.67
N ALA A 159 -16.18 4.04 16.92
CA ALA A 159 -15.11 4.86 17.47
C ALA A 159 -15.63 6.00 18.35
N ALA A 160 -16.86 6.48 18.07
CA ALA A 160 -17.51 7.54 18.84
C ALA A 160 -18.36 7.03 20.02
N SER A 161 -18.47 5.70 20.20
CA SER A 161 -19.20 5.15 21.35
C SER A 161 -18.49 5.48 22.67
N PRO A 162 -19.23 5.75 23.77
CA PRO A 162 -18.63 6.13 25.05
C PRO A 162 -17.61 5.12 25.58
N GLU A 163 -17.83 3.82 25.34
CA GLU A 163 -16.93 2.76 25.78
C GLU A 163 -15.58 2.80 25.04
N VAL A 164 -15.62 3.06 23.73
CA VAL A 164 -14.43 3.12 22.88
C VAL A 164 -13.71 4.45 23.09
N SER A 165 -14.43 5.57 23.03
CA SER A 165 -13.83 6.90 23.08
C SER A 165 -13.18 7.18 24.43
N LYS A 166 -13.76 6.71 25.54
CA LYS A 166 -13.13 6.80 26.88
C LYS A 166 -11.77 6.12 26.94
N VAL A 167 -11.62 4.96 26.28
CA VAL A 167 -10.32 4.28 26.19
C VAL A 167 -9.35 5.10 25.35
N LEU A 168 -9.78 5.60 24.19
CA LEU A 168 -8.93 6.42 23.32
C LEU A 168 -8.46 7.72 24.00
N GLU A 169 -9.34 8.41 24.72
CA GLU A 169 -9.04 9.64 25.46
C GLU A 169 -8.08 9.41 26.64
N SER A 170 -8.04 8.19 27.20
CA SER A 170 -7.10 7.85 28.28
C SER A 170 -5.65 7.71 27.80
N ILE A 171 -5.43 7.62 26.48
CA ILE A 171 -4.11 7.37 25.91
C ILE A 171 -3.37 8.70 25.71
N PRO A 172 -2.17 8.88 26.30
CA PRO A 172 -1.41 10.13 26.16
C PRO A 172 -1.15 10.52 24.71
N GLY A 173 -1.33 11.80 24.40
CA GLY A 173 -1.13 12.35 23.06
C GLY A 173 -2.28 12.06 22.07
N VAL A 174 -3.35 11.40 22.50
CA VAL A 174 -4.54 11.20 21.67
C VAL A 174 -5.56 12.30 21.93
N LYS A 175 -6.05 12.93 20.86
CA LYS A 175 -7.18 13.85 20.88
C LYS A 175 -8.31 13.24 20.07
N VAL A 176 -9.43 12.99 20.71
CA VAL A 176 -10.65 12.48 20.07
C VAL A 176 -11.52 13.67 19.67
N ILE A 177 -11.95 13.71 18.42
CA ILE A 177 -12.79 14.76 17.84
C ILE A 177 -14.08 14.12 17.36
N TYR A 178 -15.18 14.43 18.03
CA TYR A 178 -16.49 13.93 17.69
C TYR A 178 -17.11 14.74 16.57
N ARG A 179 -17.89 14.09 15.70
CA ARG A 179 -18.74 14.77 14.73
C ARG A 179 -19.94 15.41 15.42
N THR A 180 -19.73 16.61 15.94
CA THR A 180 -20.78 17.45 16.51
C THR A 180 -21.37 18.38 15.46
N ARG A 181 -22.57 18.89 15.71
CA ARG A 181 -23.19 19.92 14.87
C ARG A 181 -22.30 21.16 14.73
N GLU A 182 -21.62 21.55 15.80
CA GLU A 182 -20.69 22.68 15.81
C GLU A 182 -19.49 22.44 14.88
N LEU A 183 -18.97 21.21 14.86
CA LEU A 183 -17.91 20.81 13.94
C LEU A 183 -18.38 20.93 12.49
N GLU A 184 -19.57 20.40 12.19
CA GLU A 184 -20.16 20.47 10.85
C GLU A 184 -20.42 21.92 10.41
N GLU A 185 -20.94 22.77 11.29
CA GLU A 185 -21.16 24.20 11.00
C GLU A 185 -19.84 24.94 10.74
N LYS A 186 -18.76 24.56 11.43
CA LYS A 186 -17.41 25.09 11.16
C LYS A 186 -16.88 24.60 9.81
N GLN A 187 -17.04 23.32 9.52
CA GLN A 187 -16.62 22.72 8.25
C GLN A 187 -17.42 23.26 7.06
N ALA A 188 -18.70 23.57 7.23
CA ALA A 188 -19.55 24.19 6.21
C ALA A 188 -19.06 25.58 5.77
N LYS A 189 -18.28 26.26 6.63
CA LYS A 189 -17.67 27.57 6.35
C LYS A 189 -16.23 27.45 5.80
N SER A 190 -15.75 26.23 5.59
CA SER A 190 -14.40 25.99 5.07
C SER A 190 -14.19 26.62 3.69
N ARG A 191 -12.98 27.11 3.45
CA ARG A 191 -12.55 27.57 2.12
C ARG A 191 -12.60 26.44 1.09
N ILE A 192 -12.42 25.18 1.51
CA ILE A 192 -12.39 24.01 0.63
C ILE A 192 -13.61 23.93 -0.29
N TRP A 193 -14.79 24.37 0.17
CA TRP A 193 -16.01 24.37 -0.66
C TRP A 193 -15.93 25.24 -1.91
N ASN A 194 -15.01 26.20 -1.94
CA ASN A 194 -14.78 27.07 -3.10
C ASN A 194 -13.59 26.60 -3.97
N GLU A 195 -12.96 25.48 -3.62
CA GLU A 195 -11.78 24.98 -4.32
C GLU A 195 -12.17 24.04 -5.47
N THR A 196 -11.51 24.21 -6.62
CA THR A 196 -11.82 23.44 -7.83
C THR A 196 -11.32 21.99 -7.75
N TRP A 197 -10.21 21.73 -7.03
CA TRP A 197 -9.55 20.43 -6.96
C TRP A 197 -10.37 19.35 -6.22
N LEU A 198 -11.36 19.73 -5.40
CA LEU A 198 -12.27 18.80 -4.71
C LEU A 198 -13.70 18.83 -5.26
N SER A 199 -13.99 19.76 -6.17
CA SER A 199 -15.36 20.06 -6.63
C SER A 199 -16.09 18.87 -7.25
N SER A 200 -15.38 17.99 -7.95
CA SER A 200 -15.96 16.81 -8.59
C SER A 200 -16.46 15.75 -7.60
N PHE A 201 -16.09 15.86 -6.31
CA PHE A 201 -16.50 14.95 -5.24
C PHE A 201 -17.64 15.53 -4.39
N PHE A 202 -17.94 16.82 -4.51
CA PHE A 202 -18.99 17.46 -3.71
C PHE A 202 -20.37 16.88 -4.00
N TYR A 203 -21.17 16.79 -2.93
CA TYR A 203 -22.58 16.36 -2.96
C TYR A 203 -22.83 14.96 -3.54
N LYS A 204 -21.77 14.16 -3.71
CA LYS A 204 -21.86 12.73 -4.04
C LYS A 204 -21.84 11.92 -2.75
N PRO A 205 -22.63 10.83 -2.66
CA PRO A 205 -22.81 10.08 -1.42
C PRO A 205 -21.60 9.19 -1.09
N CYS A 206 -21.62 8.60 0.10
CA CYS A 206 -20.80 7.44 0.46
C CYS A 206 -19.29 7.73 0.37
N ASN A 207 -18.54 7.06 -0.53
CA ASN A 207 -17.08 7.20 -0.58
C ASN A 207 -16.66 8.63 -0.96
N TYR A 208 -17.44 9.29 -1.82
CA TYR A 208 -17.17 10.67 -2.20
C TYR A 208 -17.35 11.62 -1.00
N GLU A 209 -18.43 11.45 -0.23
CA GLU A 209 -18.67 12.21 1.00
C GLU A 209 -17.55 11.95 2.03
N LEU A 210 -17.15 10.70 2.20
CA LEU A 210 -16.04 10.33 3.09
C LEU A 210 -14.73 11.04 2.67
N PHE A 211 -14.42 11.07 1.38
CA PHE A 211 -13.22 11.72 0.85
C PHE A 211 -13.22 13.24 1.11
N VAL A 212 -14.38 13.89 0.94
CA VAL A 212 -14.55 15.32 1.27
C VAL A 212 -14.41 15.55 2.77
N LYS A 213 -15.06 14.72 3.59
CA LYS A 213 -15.01 14.78 5.05
C LYS A 213 -13.59 14.59 5.59
N GLN A 214 -12.84 13.62 5.07
CA GLN A 214 -11.43 13.43 5.40
C GLN A 214 -10.62 14.69 5.09
N SER A 215 -10.86 15.32 3.94
CA SER A 215 -10.18 16.57 3.57
C SER A 215 -10.51 17.73 4.53
N LEU A 216 -11.77 17.87 4.96
CA LEU A 216 -12.18 18.87 5.94
C LEU A 216 -11.56 18.60 7.33
N ASN A 217 -11.51 17.33 7.74
CA ASN A 217 -10.85 16.91 8.98
C ASN A 217 -9.35 17.20 8.95
N MET A 218 -8.68 16.97 7.81
CA MET A 218 -7.28 17.33 7.61
C MET A 218 -7.05 18.85 7.72
N GLU A 219 -7.92 19.69 7.15
CA GLU A 219 -7.84 21.15 7.28
C GLU A 219 -7.85 21.58 8.76
N MET A 220 -8.76 21.01 9.54
CA MET A 220 -8.83 21.27 10.98
C MET A 220 -7.62 20.73 11.73
N ALA A 221 -7.11 19.56 11.34
CA ALA A 221 -5.93 18.95 11.94
C ALA A 221 -4.66 19.78 11.73
N ILE A 222 -4.53 20.50 10.61
CA ILE A 222 -3.42 21.44 10.38
C ILE A 222 -3.42 22.52 11.46
N VAL A 223 -4.58 23.11 11.78
CA VAL A 223 -4.70 24.12 12.84
C VAL A 223 -4.32 23.53 14.19
N MET A 224 -4.89 22.37 14.54
CA MET A 224 -4.59 21.70 15.81
C MET A 224 -3.12 21.29 15.94
N ALA A 225 -2.47 20.89 14.84
CA ALA A 225 -1.06 20.54 14.79
C ALA A 225 -0.16 21.76 14.97
N ARG A 226 -0.52 22.90 14.36
CA ARG A 226 0.18 24.18 14.56
C ARG A 226 0.08 24.63 16.01
N ASP A 227 -1.12 24.62 16.59
CA ASP A 227 -1.34 25.01 17.99
C ASP A 227 -0.58 24.11 18.98
N ALA A 228 -0.41 22.82 18.63
CA ALA A 228 0.36 21.86 19.42
C ALA A 228 1.89 21.91 19.18
N GLY A 229 2.37 22.79 18.29
CA GLY A 229 3.79 22.90 17.98
C GLY A 229 4.38 21.64 17.34
N MET A 230 3.60 20.97 16.50
CA MET A 230 4.03 19.78 15.75
C MET A 230 4.94 20.18 14.58
N ASP A 231 5.91 19.34 14.25
CA ASP A 231 6.83 19.59 13.13
C ASP A 231 6.32 18.94 11.83
N TRP A 232 5.71 17.75 11.92
CA TRP A 232 5.18 16.98 10.79
C TRP A 232 3.74 16.48 11.02
N ILE A 233 2.95 16.44 9.94
CA ILE A 233 1.61 15.85 9.92
C ILE A 233 1.46 14.80 8.80
N LEU A 234 0.78 13.69 9.12
CA LEU A 234 0.37 12.65 8.19
C LEU A 234 -1.14 12.42 8.28
N HIS A 235 -1.78 12.08 7.16
CA HIS A 235 -3.10 11.46 7.18
C HIS A 235 -2.93 9.97 6.89
N LEU A 236 -3.41 9.12 7.79
CA LEU A 236 -3.33 7.66 7.68
C LEU A 236 -4.69 7.06 8.00
N ASP A 237 -5.16 6.14 7.16
CA ASP A 237 -6.36 5.35 7.43
C ASP A 237 -6.02 4.24 8.45
N THR A 238 -7.03 3.73 9.17
CA THR A 238 -6.80 2.72 10.22
C THR A 238 -6.48 1.32 9.67
N ASP A 239 -6.33 1.17 8.36
CA ASP A 239 -5.83 0.01 7.63
C ASP A 239 -4.45 0.28 6.99
N GLU A 240 -3.77 1.36 7.38
CA GLU A 240 -2.47 1.77 6.81
C GLU A 240 -1.36 1.82 7.87
N LEU A 241 -0.23 1.18 7.60
CA LEU A 241 0.98 1.27 8.43
C LEU A 241 2.12 1.93 7.66
N ILE A 242 2.83 2.85 8.30
CA ILE A 242 4.11 3.35 7.76
C ILE A 242 5.18 2.25 7.89
N HIS A 243 5.84 1.91 6.78
CA HIS A 243 6.99 1.02 6.72
C HIS A 243 8.26 1.87 6.50
N PRO A 244 8.99 2.27 7.55
CA PRO A 244 10.16 3.12 7.45
C PRO A 244 11.42 2.32 7.04
N ALA A 245 11.32 1.47 6.01
CA ALA A 245 12.48 0.77 5.46
C ALA A 245 13.57 1.75 5.03
N GLY A 246 14.83 1.35 5.20
CA GLY A 246 16.01 2.20 5.02
C GLY A 246 16.27 3.19 6.17
N ALA A 247 15.31 3.42 7.08
CA ALA A 247 15.52 4.30 8.23
C ALA A 247 16.36 3.63 9.32
N ARG A 248 17.18 4.43 10.01
CA ARG A 248 17.88 3.98 11.23
C ARG A 248 16.86 3.59 12.28
N GLU A 249 17.16 2.49 12.98
CA GLU A 249 16.33 1.97 14.08
C GLU A 249 14.89 1.64 13.65
N TYR A 250 14.63 1.50 12.33
CA TYR A 250 13.29 1.32 11.79
C TYR A 250 12.30 2.38 12.34
N SER A 251 12.74 3.64 12.37
CA SER A 251 12.01 4.73 13.01
C SER A 251 11.55 5.79 12.01
N LEU A 252 10.24 6.08 12.01
CA LEU A 252 9.70 7.22 11.26
C LEU A 252 10.27 8.54 11.76
N ARG A 253 10.55 8.65 13.07
CA ARG A 253 11.17 9.85 13.64
C ARG A 253 12.56 10.08 13.08
N GLN A 254 13.41 9.05 13.02
CA GLN A 254 14.75 9.19 12.43
C GLN A 254 14.67 9.50 10.94
N LEU A 255 13.77 8.81 10.22
CA LEU A 255 13.54 9.07 8.80
C LEU A 255 13.19 10.55 8.54
N LEU A 256 12.25 11.12 9.29
CA LEU A 256 11.83 12.52 9.13
C LEU A 256 12.82 13.53 9.72
N LEU A 257 13.73 13.11 10.60
CA LEU A 257 14.83 13.93 11.11
C LEU A 257 15.88 14.17 10.02
N ASP A 258 16.18 13.14 9.22
CA ASP A 258 17.18 13.18 8.15
C ASP A 258 16.69 13.95 6.90
N VAL A 259 15.40 14.30 6.84
CA VAL A 259 14.83 15.07 5.72
C VAL A 259 15.35 16.52 5.73
N PRO A 260 15.93 17.01 4.62
CA PRO A 260 16.45 18.37 4.52
C PRO A 260 15.41 19.45 4.85
N GLY A 261 15.88 20.57 5.41
CA GLY A 261 15.01 21.67 5.87
C GLY A 261 14.24 22.39 4.76
N ASN A 262 14.72 22.32 3.50
CA ASN A 262 14.06 22.90 2.34
C ASN A 262 12.95 21.99 1.75
N VAL A 263 12.82 20.75 2.21
CA VAL A 263 11.78 19.82 1.77
C VAL A 263 10.51 20.07 2.58
N ASP A 264 9.42 20.35 1.88
CA ASP A 264 8.12 20.65 2.48
C ASP A 264 7.35 19.36 2.80
N MET A 265 7.43 18.37 1.90
CA MET A 265 6.61 17.16 1.96
C MET A 265 7.39 15.93 1.49
N VAL A 266 7.06 14.79 2.08
CA VAL A 266 7.70 13.50 1.83
C VAL A 266 6.64 12.50 1.41
N ILE A 267 6.82 11.88 0.26
CA ILE A 267 5.91 10.87 -0.30
C ILE A 267 6.41 9.48 0.08
N PHE A 268 5.50 8.68 0.63
CA PHE A 268 5.64 7.26 0.89
C PHE A 268 4.87 6.50 -0.19
N PRO A 269 5.55 5.86 -1.17
CA PRO A 269 4.87 4.99 -2.13
C PRO A 269 4.10 3.88 -1.42
N ASN A 270 2.94 3.47 -1.95
CA ASN A 270 2.12 2.45 -1.30
C ASN A 270 2.43 1.04 -1.75
N TYR A 271 2.38 0.13 -0.80
CA TYR A 271 2.36 -1.30 -1.03
C TYR A 271 0.98 -1.83 -0.65
N GLU A 272 0.31 -2.53 -1.56
CA GLU A 272 -1.05 -3.04 -1.34
C GLU A 272 -1.02 -4.51 -0.94
N SER A 273 -1.73 -4.89 0.11
CA SER A 273 -1.79 -6.27 0.58
C SER A 273 -2.30 -7.22 -0.49
N SER A 274 -1.62 -8.36 -0.63
CA SER A 274 -2.10 -9.52 -1.40
C SER A 274 -2.52 -10.59 -0.42
N VAL A 275 -3.83 -10.73 -0.25
CA VAL A 275 -4.41 -11.66 0.73
C VAL A 275 -4.24 -13.09 0.24
N GLU A 276 -3.53 -13.90 1.01
CA GLU A 276 -3.21 -15.30 0.68
C GLU A 276 -4.22 -16.31 1.25
N ARG A 277 -4.99 -15.91 2.27
CA ARG A 277 -5.98 -16.75 2.99
C ARG A 277 -7.22 -15.92 3.33
N ASP A 278 -8.37 -16.56 3.48
CA ASP A 278 -9.66 -15.91 3.75
C ASP A 278 -10.07 -15.92 5.24
N ASP A 279 -9.29 -16.58 6.11
CA ASP A 279 -9.55 -16.75 7.54
C ASP A 279 -8.83 -15.73 8.45
N ILE A 280 -8.34 -14.63 7.87
CA ILE A 280 -7.56 -13.58 8.54
C ILE A 280 -8.37 -12.90 9.65
N LYS A 281 -7.82 -12.87 10.87
CA LYS A 281 -8.42 -12.22 12.05
C LYS A 281 -7.69 -10.94 12.44
N GLU A 282 -6.38 -10.91 12.30
CA GLU A 282 -5.50 -9.81 12.70
C GLU A 282 -4.61 -9.41 11.51
N PRO A 283 -5.07 -8.48 10.64
CA PRO A 283 -4.39 -8.20 9.38
C PRO A 283 -2.93 -7.77 9.53
N PHE A 284 -2.61 -6.95 10.54
CA PHE A 284 -1.25 -6.42 10.73
C PHE A 284 -0.22 -7.46 11.17
N THR A 285 -0.65 -8.63 11.66
CA THR A 285 0.25 -9.71 12.08
C THR A 285 0.20 -10.89 11.12
N GLU A 286 -0.92 -11.12 10.43
CA GLU A 286 -1.12 -12.28 9.57
C GLU A 286 -0.86 -12.01 8.08
N VAL A 287 -1.01 -10.77 7.61
CA VAL A 287 -0.78 -10.42 6.20
C VAL A 287 0.68 -10.00 6.02
N SER A 288 1.41 -10.76 5.19
CA SER A 288 2.85 -10.52 4.95
C SER A 288 3.19 -10.25 3.48
N MET A 289 2.30 -10.58 2.55
CA MET A 289 2.51 -10.40 1.12
C MET A 289 1.93 -9.07 0.61
N PHE A 290 2.74 -8.32 -0.14
CA PHE A 290 2.34 -7.02 -0.68
C PHE A 290 2.79 -6.85 -2.13
N LYS A 291 1.92 -6.27 -2.96
CA LYS A 291 2.29 -5.71 -4.26
C LYS A 291 3.00 -4.38 -4.02
N ARG A 292 4.22 -4.25 -4.54
CA ARG A 292 5.00 -3.01 -4.40
C ARG A 292 4.62 -1.96 -5.43
N ASN A 293 4.81 -0.69 -5.06
CA ASN A 293 4.65 0.44 -5.97
C ASN A 293 5.64 0.34 -7.13
N TYR A 294 5.24 0.81 -8.31
CA TYR A 294 6.12 0.92 -9.48
C TYR A 294 7.41 1.68 -9.18
N ASP A 295 7.33 2.72 -8.33
CA ASP A 295 8.50 3.50 -7.94
C ASP A 295 9.60 2.66 -7.27
N HIS A 296 9.24 1.54 -6.61
CA HIS A 296 10.18 0.66 -5.91
C HIS A 296 10.40 -0.67 -6.65
N LEU A 297 10.12 -0.70 -7.96
CA LEU A 297 10.27 -1.89 -8.79
C LEU A 297 11.16 -1.60 -10.01
N PRO A 298 12.02 -2.55 -10.42
CA PRO A 298 12.66 -2.47 -11.73
C PRO A 298 11.59 -2.42 -12.84
N LYS A 299 11.80 -1.54 -13.82
CA LYS A 299 10.84 -1.33 -14.92
C LYS A 299 10.49 -2.64 -15.64
N ASP A 300 11.50 -3.46 -15.94
CA ASP A 300 11.32 -4.73 -16.65
C ASP A 300 10.47 -5.72 -15.84
N THR A 301 10.65 -5.76 -14.51
CA THR A 301 9.82 -6.57 -13.62
C THR A 301 8.37 -6.10 -13.63
N TYR A 302 8.16 -4.79 -13.49
CA TYR A 302 6.80 -4.24 -13.47
C TYR A 302 6.05 -4.49 -14.77
N PHE A 303 6.64 -4.12 -15.92
CA PHE A 303 5.98 -4.29 -17.22
C PHE A 303 5.86 -5.77 -17.61
N GLY A 304 6.90 -6.57 -17.36
CA GLY A 304 6.90 -8.00 -17.64
C GLY A 304 5.83 -8.77 -16.86
N MET A 305 5.57 -8.38 -15.61
CA MET A 305 4.59 -9.03 -14.73
C MET A 305 3.24 -8.31 -14.65
N TYR A 306 3.06 -7.18 -15.34
CA TYR A 306 1.86 -6.33 -15.17
C TYR A 306 0.58 -7.12 -15.42
N LYS A 307 0.50 -7.82 -16.56
CA LYS A 307 -0.68 -8.59 -16.96
C LYS A 307 -1.04 -9.69 -15.95
N GLU A 308 -0.04 -10.36 -15.40
CA GLU A 308 -0.23 -11.39 -14.38
C GLU A 308 -0.63 -10.79 -13.03
N SER A 309 -0.04 -9.65 -12.66
CA SER A 309 -0.26 -8.97 -11.39
C SER A 309 -1.64 -8.31 -11.31
N THR A 310 -2.18 -7.85 -12.45
CA THR A 310 -3.51 -7.23 -12.50
C THR A 310 -4.62 -8.25 -12.61
N ARG A 311 -4.38 -9.44 -13.20
CA ARG A 311 -5.40 -10.49 -13.43
C ARG A 311 -6.69 -9.95 -14.07
N GLY A 312 -6.56 -8.99 -14.98
CA GLY A 312 -7.69 -8.34 -15.65
C GLY A 312 -8.31 -7.16 -14.89
N ASN A 313 -7.79 -6.79 -13.70
CA ASN A 313 -8.12 -5.52 -13.07
C ASN A 313 -7.61 -4.37 -13.97
N PRO A 314 -8.41 -3.31 -14.20
CA PRO A 314 -7.97 -2.19 -15.05
C PRO A 314 -6.73 -1.47 -14.51
N ASN A 315 -6.51 -1.53 -13.19
CA ASN A 315 -5.37 -0.90 -12.52
C ASN A 315 -4.44 -1.95 -11.90
N TYR A 316 -3.20 -1.58 -11.63
CA TYR A 316 -2.26 -2.46 -10.92
C TYR A 316 -2.69 -2.73 -9.46
N PHE A 317 -3.13 -1.68 -8.77
CA PHE A 317 -3.70 -1.72 -7.43
C PHE A 317 -5.23 -1.67 -7.47
N LEU A 318 -5.88 -2.21 -6.43
CA LEU A 318 -7.33 -2.18 -6.26
C LEU A 318 -7.82 -0.84 -5.68
N THR A 319 -7.02 -0.16 -4.86
CA THR A 319 -7.42 1.06 -4.16
C THR A 319 -6.80 2.32 -4.75
N TYR A 320 -5.51 2.53 -4.55
CA TYR A 320 -4.78 3.69 -5.03
C TYR A 320 -3.32 3.34 -5.31
N GLY A 321 -2.66 4.10 -6.19
CA GLY A 321 -1.24 3.92 -6.53
C GLY A 321 -0.37 5.13 -6.21
N ASN A 322 -0.96 6.20 -5.70
CA ASN A 322 -0.26 7.44 -5.43
C ASN A 322 0.42 7.48 -4.05
N GLY A 323 0.36 6.46 -3.19
CA GLY A 323 1.02 6.53 -1.88
C GLY A 323 0.37 7.52 -0.89
N LYS A 324 1.01 7.71 0.26
CA LYS A 324 0.67 8.72 1.28
C LYS A 324 1.79 9.73 1.42
N SER A 325 1.53 10.84 2.12
CA SER A 325 2.58 11.85 2.35
C SER A 325 2.56 12.41 3.76
N ALA A 326 3.75 12.74 4.26
CA ALA A 326 3.95 13.61 5.40
C ALA A 326 4.22 15.04 4.92
N ALA A 327 3.72 16.04 5.63
CA ALA A 327 4.02 17.45 5.36
C ALA A 327 4.55 18.15 6.60
N ARG A 328 5.48 19.09 6.41
CA ARG A 328 5.89 20.01 7.48
C ARG A 328 4.74 20.94 7.82
N ILE A 329 4.54 21.19 9.11
CA ILE A 329 3.63 22.24 9.55
C ILE A 329 4.23 23.60 9.20
N GLN A 330 3.52 24.34 8.35
CA GLN A 330 3.93 25.66 7.89
C GLN A 330 2.71 26.51 7.55
N ASP A 331 2.94 27.79 7.26
CA ASP A 331 1.89 28.70 6.83
C ASP A 331 1.30 28.26 5.49
N HIS A 332 0.00 28.47 5.35
CA HIS A 332 -0.77 28.16 4.15
C HIS A 332 -0.78 26.69 3.72
N LEU A 333 -0.29 25.76 4.56
CA LEU A 333 -0.49 24.33 4.36
C LEU A 333 -1.98 24.01 4.23
N ARG A 334 -2.31 23.13 3.29
CA ARG A 334 -3.68 22.67 3.02
C ARG A 334 -3.72 21.18 2.69
N PRO A 335 -4.88 20.52 2.86
CA PRO A 335 -5.09 19.19 2.30
C PRO A 335 -5.15 19.23 0.76
N ASN A 336 -4.86 18.10 0.13
CA ASN A 336 -5.03 17.87 -1.31
C ASN A 336 -5.62 16.48 -1.55
N GLY A 337 -6.78 16.24 -0.95
CA GLY A 337 -7.36 14.90 -0.78
C GLY A 337 -6.70 14.11 0.35
N ALA A 338 -7.26 12.95 0.67
CA ALA A 338 -6.83 12.13 1.82
C ALA A 338 -5.39 11.58 1.71
N HIS A 339 -4.73 11.70 0.55
CA HIS A 339 -3.44 11.07 0.27
C HIS A 339 -2.29 12.07 0.13
N ARG A 340 -2.60 13.37 0.03
CA ARG A 340 -1.64 14.43 -0.27
C ARG A 340 -1.92 15.71 0.49
N TRP A 341 -0.87 16.52 0.59
CA TRP A 341 -0.93 17.88 1.10
C TRP A 341 -0.55 18.85 -0.03
N HIS A 342 -0.81 20.14 0.17
CA HIS A 342 -0.36 21.19 -0.73
C HIS A 342 -0.22 22.52 0.02
N ASN A 343 0.12 23.60 -0.67
CA ASN A 343 0.18 24.93 -0.07
C ASN A 343 -0.58 25.95 -0.94
N TYR A 344 -1.29 26.89 -0.31
CA TYR A 344 -2.04 27.91 -1.06
C TYR A 344 -1.17 28.99 -1.72
N MET A 345 0.08 29.17 -1.27
CA MET A 345 0.93 30.29 -1.67
C MET A 345 2.17 29.87 -2.48
N LYS A 346 2.51 28.58 -2.50
CA LYS A 346 3.66 28.06 -3.24
C LYS A 346 3.43 26.63 -3.70
N THR A 347 4.16 26.21 -4.73
CA THR A 347 4.34 24.78 -5.02
C THR A 347 5.28 24.19 -3.96
N PRO A 348 4.85 23.18 -3.20
CA PRO A 348 5.71 22.56 -2.21
C PRO A 348 6.92 21.86 -2.84
N ASN A 349 8.07 21.88 -2.14
CA ASN A 349 9.20 21.04 -2.50
C ASN A 349 8.98 19.61 -1.96
N GLU A 350 8.67 18.69 -2.87
CA GLU A 350 8.33 17.30 -2.54
C GLU A 350 9.49 16.36 -2.88
N ILE A 351 9.77 15.40 -1.98
CA ILE A 351 10.63 14.26 -2.28
C ILE A 351 9.85 12.96 -2.15
N LYS A 352 10.23 11.96 -2.95
CA LYS A 352 9.73 10.60 -2.83
C LYS A 352 10.78 9.72 -2.16
N LEU A 353 10.37 8.89 -1.22
CA LEU A 353 11.26 7.93 -0.57
C LEU A 353 11.47 6.74 -1.49
N GLU A 354 12.68 6.17 -1.48
CA GLU A 354 13.08 5.05 -2.35
C GLU A 354 12.85 3.66 -1.71
N GLU A 355 12.77 3.62 -0.37
CA GLU A 355 12.62 2.37 0.39
C GLU A 355 11.41 2.41 1.30
N ALA A 356 11.26 3.48 2.08
CA ALA A 356 10.14 3.64 2.99
C ALA A 356 8.81 3.80 2.23
N ALA A 357 7.78 3.15 2.74
CA ALA A 357 6.49 2.99 2.07
C ALA A 357 5.34 3.12 3.07
N VAL A 358 4.11 3.17 2.55
CA VAL A 358 2.89 2.91 3.32
C VAL A 358 2.35 1.54 2.94
N LEU A 359 2.16 0.67 3.92
CA LEU A 359 1.51 -0.64 3.75
C LEU A 359 0.01 -0.45 3.89
N HIS A 360 -0.74 -0.73 2.83
CA HIS A 360 -2.20 -0.66 2.81
C HIS A 360 -2.79 -2.07 2.93
N TYR A 361 -3.41 -2.36 4.08
CA TYR A 361 -4.04 -3.64 4.40
C TYR A 361 -5.50 -3.67 3.90
N THR A 362 -5.68 -3.39 2.61
CA THR A 362 -7.01 -3.31 2.00
C THR A 362 -7.61 -4.70 1.79
N TYR A 363 -8.90 -4.83 2.08
CA TYR A 363 -9.70 -6.04 1.87
C TYR A 363 -9.09 -7.29 2.52
N ALA A 364 -8.39 -7.13 3.64
CA ALA A 364 -7.77 -8.23 4.38
C ALA A 364 -8.82 -9.19 4.97
N LYS A 365 -10.05 -8.72 5.19
CA LYS A 365 -11.17 -9.54 5.65
C LYS A 365 -12.38 -9.38 4.76
N PHE A 366 -13.19 -10.43 4.65
CA PHE A 366 -14.48 -10.34 3.97
C PHE A 366 -15.41 -9.28 4.60
N SER A 367 -15.32 -9.09 5.92
CA SER A 367 -16.06 -8.06 6.63
C SER A 367 -15.73 -6.62 6.18
N ASP A 368 -14.58 -6.40 5.55
CA ASP A 368 -14.18 -5.07 5.06
C ASP A 368 -15.08 -4.65 3.90
N LEU A 369 -15.49 -5.62 3.06
CA LEU A 369 -16.41 -5.40 1.94
C LEU A 369 -17.84 -5.17 2.43
N THR A 370 -18.32 -5.99 3.36
CA THR A 370 -19.69 -5.84 3.89
C THR A 370 -19.82 -4.56 4.71
N SER A 371 -18.82 -4.21 5.53
CA SER A 371 -18.83 -2.94 6.29
C SER A 371 -18.74 -1.71 5.39
N ARG A 372 -18.02 -1.77 4.26
CA ARG A 372 -18.04 -0.71 3.23
C ARG A 372 -19.43 -0.52 2.63
N ARG A 373 -20.10 -1.62 2.28
CA ARG A 373 -21.49 -1.60 1.79
C ARG A 373 -22.43 -0.99 2.83
N ASP A 374 -22.39 -1.50 4.05
CA ASP A 374 -23.37 -1.18 5.09
C ASP A 374 -23.22 0.25 5.65
N ARG A 375 -22.02 0.85 5.53
CA ARG A 375 -21.79 2.26 5.86
C ARG A 375 -22.54 3.22 4.94
N CYS A 376 -22.94 2.76 3.76
CA CYS A 376 -23.53 3.60 2.75
C CYS A 376 -24.99 3.24 2.56
N GLY A 377 -25.88 4.24 2.65
CA GLY A 377 -27.32 4.08 2.39
C GLY A 377 -27.68 3.88 0.92
N CYS A 378 -26.79 3.25 0.15
CA CYS A 378 -26.90 3.09 -1.29
C CYS A 378 -27.79 1.89 -1.60
N LYS A 379 -28.72 2.09 -2.52
CA LYS A 379 -29.62 1.06 -2.99
C LYS A 379 -28.83 0.00 -3.75
N PRO A 380 -29.27 -1.26 -3.70
CA PRO A 380 -28.63 -2.37 -4.39
C PRO A 380 -28.96 -2.34 -5.89
N THR A 381 -28.68 -1.23 -6.59
CA THR A 381 -28.81 -1.12 -8.06
C THR A 381 -27.46 -0.76 -8.67
N ARG A 382 -27.22 -1.12 -9.92
CA ARG A 382 -25.94 -0.85 -10.59
C ARG A 382 -25.64 0.65 -10.66
N GLU A 383 -26.67 1.45 -10.91
CA GLU A 383 -26.57 2.91 -11.04
C GLU A 383 -26.23 3.55 -9.70
N ASP A 384 -26.86 3.10 -8.61
CA ASP A 384 -26.64 3.69 -7.29
C ASP A 384 -25.29 3.24 -6.69
N VAL A 385 -24.90 1.98 -6.93
CA VAL A 385 -23.55 1.49 -6.61
C VAL A 385 -22.48 2.29 -7.36
N LYS A 386 -22.67 2.56 -8.66
CA LYS A 386 -21.75 3.42 -9.43
C LYS A 386 -21.67 4.86 -8.89
N ARG A 387 -22.79 5.39 -8.41
CA ARG A 387 -22.88 6.73 -7.80
C ARG A 387 -22.19 6.79 -6.42
N CYS A 388 -22.16 5.70 -5.67
CA CYS A 388 -21.67 5.67 -4.30
C CYS A 388 -20.19 5.28 -4.15
N PHE A 389 -19.71 4.37 -5.00
CA PHE A 389 -18.38 3.79 -4.88
C PHE A 389 -17.47 4.31 -5.98
N MET A 390 -16.27 4.75 -5.62
CA MET A 390 -15.27 5.25 -6.57
C MET A 390 -14.57 4.10 -7.30
N LEU A 391 -14.30 3.00 -6.59
CA LEU A 391 -13.48 1.90 -7.06
C LEU A 391 -14.32 0.89 -7.85
N GLU A 392 -13.80 0.46 -9.00
CA GLU A 392 -14.44 -0.57 -9.84
C GLU A 392 -14.54 -1.92 -9.12
N PHE A 393 -13.53 -2.25 -8.31
CA PHE A 393 -13.52 -3.44 -7.49
C PHE A 393 -14.66 -3.45 -6.45
N ASP A 394 -14.85 -2.34 -5.72
CA ASP A 394 -15.95 -2.18 -4.76
C ASP A 394 -17.30 -2.36 -5.47
N ARG A 395 -17.49 -1.69 -6.62
CA ARG A 395 -18.73 -1.78 -7.40
C ARG A 395 -19.03 -3.22 -7.81
N SER A 396 -18.03 -3.91 -8.37
CA SER A 396 -18.16 -5.28 -8.87
C SER A 396 -18.48 -6.25 -7.74
N THR A 397 -17.75 -6.15 -6.63
CA THR A 397 -17.91 -7.05 -5.48
C THR A 397 -19.26 -6.85 -4.79
N ILE A 398 -19.69 -5.60 -4.63
CA ILE A 398 -21.01 -5.29 -4.04
C ILE A 398 -22.13 -5.82 -4.94
N ILE A 399 -22.06 -5.59 -6.26
CA ILE A 399 -23.07 -6.11 -7.20
C ILE A 399 -23.11 -7.64 -7.17
N GLN A 400 -21.95 -8.31 -7.12
CA GLN A 400 -21.88 -9.76 -7.05
C GLN A 400 -22.47 -10.29 -5.74
N GLY A 401 -22.09 -9.74 -4.60
CA GLY A 401 -22.66 -10.13 -3.30
C GLY A 401 -24.17 -9.91 -3.20
N LEU A 402 -24.70 -8.86 -3.84
CA LEU A 402 -26.14 -8.62 -3.92
C LEU A 402 -26.87 -9.62 -4.83
N ARG A 403 -26.20 -10.18 -5.84
CA ARG A 403 -26.74 -11.25 -6.70
C ARG A 403 -26.79 -12.57 -5.94
N GLU A 404 -25.69 -12.93 -5.29
CA GLU A 404 -25.55 -14.19 -4.56
C GLU A 404 -26.46 -14.27 -3.32
N SER A 405 -26.68 -13.15 -2.64
CA SER A 405 -27.62 -13.06 -1.51
C SER A 405 -29.10 -13.13 -1.93
N GLY A 406 -29.41 -13.21 -3.23
CA GLY A 406 -30.78 -13.23 -3.73
C GLY A 406 -31.53 -11.90 -3.54
N VAL A 407 -30.87 -10.84 -3.06
CA VAL A 407 -31.48 -9.52 -2.83
C VAL A 407 -32.05 -8.96 -4.13
N PHE A 408 -31.34 -9.09 -5.26
CA PHE A 408 -31.89 -8.72 -6.57
C PHE A 408 -33.16 -9.50 -6.92
N ASN A 409 -33.20 -10.81 -6.66
CA ASN A 409 -34.38 -11.64 -6.93
C ASN A 409 -35.56 -11.26 -6.04
N SER A 410 -35.30 -10.95 -4.76
CA SER A 410 -36.32 -10.49 -3.81
C SER A 410 -36.89 -9.12 -4.18
N ILE A 411 -36.04 -8.18 -4.61
CA ILE A 411 -36.46 -6.85 -5.07
C ILE A 411 -37.28 -6.96 -6.35
N ILE A 412 -36.84 -7.78 -7.31
CA ILE A 412 -37.59 -8.06 -8.55
C ILE A 412 -38.95 -8.69 -8.24
N ALA A 413 -39.03 -9.60 -7.27
CA ALA A 413 -40.29 -10.24 -6.86
C ALA A 413 -41.24 -9.28 -6.11
N SER A 414 -40.68 -8.30 -5.38
CA SER A 414 -41.42 -7.29 -4.62
C SER A 414 -41.79 -6.03 -5.42
N ALA A 415 -41.24 -5.86 -6.62
CA ALA A 415 -41.50 -4.69 -7.45
C ALA A 415 -42.95 -4.70 -7.95
N PRO A 416 -43.68 -3.55 -7.90
CA PRO A 416 -45.02 -3.46 -8.43
C PRO A 416 -45.04 -3.86 -9.92
N THR A 417 -46.03 -4.67 -10.31
CA THR A 417 -46.21 -5.25 -11.65
C THR A 417 -46.39 -4.23 -12.80
N THR A 418 -46.27 -2.92 -12.52
CA THR A 418 -46.41 -1.84 -13.49
C THR A 418 -45.14 -1.53 -14.29
N LEU A 419 -43.98 -2.06 -13.89
CA LEU A 419 -42.74 -2.01 -14.67
C LEU A 419 -42.47 -3.40 -15.27
N SER A 420 -42.72 -3.54 -16.58
CA SER A 420 -42.52 -4.80 -17.30
C SER A 420 -41.14 -5.38 -16.99
N LYS A 421 -41.11 -6.63 -16.52
CA LYS A 421 -39.90 -7.41 -16.18
C LYS A 421 -38.78 -7.28 -17.22
N GLN A 422 -39.12 -7.14 -18.50
CA GLN A 422 -38.20 -6.91 -19.62
C GLN A 422 -37.47 -5.55 -19.58
N LYS A 423 -38.12 -4.46 -19.14
CA LYS A 423 -37.53 -3.11 -19.11
C LYS A 423 -36.49 -2.97 -18.00
N PHE A 424 -36.70 -3.65 -16.86
CA PHE A 424 -35.71 -3.73 -15.77
C PHE A 424 -34.55 -4.69 -16.10
N LEU A 425 -34.84 -5.87 -16.65
CA LEU A 425 -33.79 -6.80 -17.10
C LEU A 425 -32.94 -6.19 -18.23
N SER A 426 -33.52 -5.39 -19.12
CA SER A 426 -32.75 -4.64 -20.12
C SER A 426 -31.81 -3.60 -19.53
N THR A 427 -32.08 -3.04 -18.34
CA THR A 427 -31.14 -2.14 -17.64
C THR A 427 -30.00 -2.93 -16.95
N VAL A 428 -30.27 -4.19 -16.62
CA VAL A 428 -29.29 -5.11 -16.01
C VAL A 428 -28.36 -5.73 -17.08
N ASP A 429 -28.81 -5.91 -18.32
CA ASP A 429 -28.00 -6.51 -19.39
C ASP A 429 -27.45 -5.52 -20.44
N SER A 430 -28.03 -4.34 -20.62
CA SER A 430 -27.55 -3.38 -21.64
C SER A 430 -26.43 -2.46 -21.14
N SER A 431 -25.19 -2.97 -21.10
CA SER A 431 -23.97 -2.13 -21.09
C SER A 431 -22.70 -2.89 -21.54
N ASN A 432 -22.82 -3.85 -22.46
CA ASN A 432 -21.69 -4.16 -23.34
C ASN A 432 -21.96 -3.46 -24.67
N THR A 433 -21.75 -2.14 -24.72
CA THR A 433 -21.42 -1.30 -25.89
C THR A 433 -21.83 0.15 -25.66
N SER A 434 -20.85 1.04 -25.49
CA SER A 434 -20.88 2.39 -26.08
C SER A 434 -19.50 3.02 -25.96
N ARG A 435 -18.84 3.15 -27.11
CA ARG A 435 -17.65 3.98 -27.32
C ARG A 435 -18.00 5.44 -26.97
N ALA A 436 -17.04 6.12 -26.38
CA ALA A 436 -17.08 7.55 -26.07
C ALA A 436 -17.35 8.38 -27.34
N VAL A 437 -18.22 9.38 -27.20
CA VAL A 437 -18.52 10.40 -28.21
C VAL A 437 -17.56 11.56 -27.98
N ALA A 438 -16.69 11.83 -28.95
CA ALA A 438 -15.82 13.01 -28.98
C ALA A 438 -16.60 14.23 -29.49
N SER A 439 -16.28 15.38 -28.89
CA SER A 439 -16.81 16.72 -29.16
C SER A 439 -16.34 17.31 -30.49
N GLU A 440 -17.21 18.16 -31.04
CA GLU A 440 -17.17 18.78 -32.37
C GLU A 440 -16.04 19.82 -32.58
N SER A 441 -15.49 19.85 -33.80
CA SER A 441 -15.04 21.09 -34.48
C SER A 441 -15.01 20.91 -36.02
N LEU A 442 -15.66 21.84 -36.73
CA LEU A 442 -15.87 21.98 -38.19
C LEU A 442 -14.63 22.58 -38.93
N PRO A 443 -14.66 22.90 -40.26
CA PRO A 443 -14.88 22.05 -41.45
C PRO A 443 -13.80 22.24 -42.57
N SER A 444 -13.59 21.27 -43.49
CA SER A 444 -13.23 21.58 -44.90
C SER A 444 -13.36 20.39 -45.89
N ARG A 445 -14.29 20.58 -46.85
CA ARG A 445 -14.51 20.09 -48.23
C ARG A 445 -13.81 18.82 -48.84
N LYS A 446 -14.67 17.83 -49.13
CA LYS A 446 -15.19 17.30 -50.45
C LYS A 446 -14.44 16.23 -51.32
N MET A 447 -15.23 15.18 -51.65
CA MET A 447 -15.27 14.26 -52.82
C MET A 447 -14.30 13.04 -52.84
N GLY A 448 -14.66 11.79 -53.18
CA GLY A 448 -15.86 11.15 -53.74
C GLY A 448 -15.75 9.60 -53.73
N ARG A 449 -16.90 8.92 -53.96
CA ARG A 449 -17.20 7.47 -53.84
C ARG A 449 -16.40 6.54 -54.80
N ILE A 450 -16.23 5.25 -54.43
CA ILE A 450 -16.97 4.07 -54.98
C ILE A 450 -16.53 2.76 -54.27
N ARG A 451 -17.51 1.87 -54.00
CA ARG A 451 -17.43 0.56 -53.34
C ARG A 451 -16.96 -0.56 -54.29
N VAL A 452 -16.31 -1.58 -53.71
CA VAL A 452 -16.25 -2.97 -54.21
C VAL A 452 -16.53 -3.92 -53.04
N ASN A 453 -17.16 -5.07 -53.28
CA ASN A 453 -17.10 -6.23 -52.39
C ASN A 453 -16.88 -7.52 -53.20
N GLN A 454 -16.01 -8.37 -52.64
CA GLN A 454 -15.57 -9.70 -53.12
C GLN A 454 -16.20 -10.80 -52.25
N ALA A 455 -16.17 -12.04 -52.76
CA ALA A 455 -16.52 -13.28 -52.06
C ALA A 455 -15.32 -14.25 -51.98
N THR A 456 -15.26 -14.97 -50.85
CA THR A 456 -14.31 -15.99 -50.36
C THR A 456 -14.38 -17.34 -51.09
N VAL A 457 -13.28 -18.13 -51.20
CA VAL A 457 -13.25 -19.61 -50.95
C VAL A 457 -11.82 -20.27 -50.91
N ARG A 458 -11.61 -21.27 -49.99
CA ARG A 458 -10.93 -22.62 -50.10
C ARG A 458 -9.62 -22.98 -49.33
N LYS A 459 -9.79 -23.82 -48.28
CA LYS A 459 -9.41 -25.25 -48.02
C LYS A 459 -8.00 -25.89 -48.27
N VAL A 460 -7.43 -26.47 -47.18
CA VAL A 460 -7.10 -27.91 -46.83
C VAL A 460 -5.96 -28.72 -47.53
N LEU A 461 -5.06 -29.40 -46.75
CA LEU A 461 -4.89 -30.90 -46.55
C LEU A 461 -3.55 -31.35 -45.85
N GLU A 462 -3.69 -31.98 -44.68
CA GLU A 462 -3.18 -33.27 -44.07
C GLU A 462 -1.88 -34.08 -44.38
N ASP A 463 -1.47 -34.82 -43.31
CA ASP A 463 -0.82 -36.16 -43.13
C ASP A 463 0.74 -36.34 -43.15
N THR A 464 1.44 -37.18 -42.35
CA THR A 464 1.15 -38.21 -41.30
C THR A 464 2.41 -38.62 -40.46
N GLU A 465 2.16 -39.00 -39.19
CA GLU A 465 2.78 -39.99 -38.24
C GLU A 465 4.30 -40.16 -37.93
N SER A 466 4.70 -40.08 -36.63
CA SER A 466 4.98 -41.28 -35.76
C SER A 466 5.25 -40.93 -34.27
N SER A 467 4.46 -41.56 -33.39
CA SER A 467 4.48 -41.81 -31.92
C SER A 467 5.68 -41.50 -30.99
N ALA A 468 5.41 -40.83 -29.85
CA ALA A 468 5.77 -41.30 -28.48
C ALA A 468 5.10 -40.47 -27.35
N SER A 469 4.38 -41.17 -26.46
CA SER A 469 3.96 -40.86 -25.06
C SER A 469 3.09 -39.63 -24.74
N PHE A 470 1.91 -39.92 -24.17
CA PHE A 470 0.87 -39.01 -23.66
C PHE A 470 1.26 -38.28 -22.36
N GLN A 471 1.23 -36.95 -22.38
CA GLN A 471 0.85 -36.07 -21.27
C GLN A 471 0.08 -34.88 -21.87
N GLU A 472 -1.23 -34.84 -21.68
CA GLU A 472 -2.10 -33.81 -22.25
C GLU A 472 -2.06 -32.55 -21.37
N ALA A 473 -1.20 -31.60 -21.76
CA ALA A 473 -1.27 -30.21 -21.33
C ALA A 473 -2.34 -29.51 -22.18
N ALA A 474 -3.35 -28.91 -21.54
CA ALA A 474 -4.36 -28.11 -22.23
C ALA A 474 -3.73 -26.82 -22.79
N VAL A 475 -3.70 -26.70 -24.12
CA VAL A 475 -3.19 -25.53 -24.85
C VAL A 475 -4.30 -24.48 -25.02
N PRO A 476 -4.03 -23.19 -24.73
CA PRO A 476 -4.98 -22.09 -24.92
C PRO A 476 -5.15 -21.67 -26.39
N PRO A 477 -6.27 -21.03 -26.79
CA PRO A 477 -6.49 -20.60 -28.16
C PRO A 477 -5.54 -19.45 -28.59
N LEU A 478 -5.00 -19.55 -29.81
CA LEU A 478 -4.13 -18.54 -30.44
C LEU A 478 -4.94 -17.33 -30.95
N SER A 479 -4.30 -16.15 -30.92
CA SER A 479 -4.85 -14.85 -31.39
C SER A 479 -4.57 -14.60 -32.89
N PRO A 480 -5.34 -13.74 -33.57
CA PRO A 480 -5.09 -13.36 -34.98
C PRO A 480 -3.87 -12.43 -35.15
N PRO A 481 -3.33 -12.28 -36.38
CA PRO A 481 -2.03 -11.66 -36.64
C PRO A 481 -2.05 -10.12 -36.59
N ALA A 482 -0.93 -9.54 -36.18
CA ALA A 482 -0.65 -8.10 -36.12
C ALA A 482 -0.12 -7.56 -37.45
N SER A 483 -0.34 -6.26 -37.71
CA SER A 483 0.47 -5.45 -38.61
C SER A 483 0.65 -4.04 -38.04
N ASP A 484 1.87 -3.80 -37.57
CA ASP A 484 2.73 -2.59 -37.57
C ASP A 484 2.16 -1.18 -37.42
N GLY A 485 2.73 -0.48 -36.42
CA GLY A 485 3.25 0.88 -36.53
C GLY A 485 2.29 2.05 -36.26
N ASP A 486 2.28 2.59 -35.03
CA ASP A 486 2.99 3.85 -34.75
C ASP A 486 2.82 4.30 -33.28
N ASP A 487 3.93 4.80 -32.76
CA ASP A 487 4.25 5.21 -31.40
C ASP A 487 3.56 6.54 -31.01
N PHE A 488 2.92 6.59 -29.83
CA PHE A 488 2.58 7.84 -29.14
C PHE A 488 2.55 7.65 -27.62
N THR A 489 3.61 8.13 -26.97
CA THR A 489 3.68 8.52 -25.56
C THR A 489 2.63 9.57 -25.20
N ILE A 490 1.83 9.38 -24.15
CA ILE A 490 1.19 10.46 -23.39
C ILE A 490 1.23 10.17 -21.89
N GLU A 491 1.57 11.23 -21.17
CA GLU A 491 1.95 11.36 -19.78
C GLU A 491 0.85 11.08 -18.76
N ALA A 492 1.33 10.78 -17.55
CA ALA A 492 0.58 10.62 -16.32
C ALA A 492 -0.19 11.89 -15.91
N TYR A 493 -1.40 11.69 -15.40
CA TYR A 493 -2.05 12.54 -14.41
C TYR A 493 -2.67 11.68 -13.31
#